data_AF-A0AAW7QWC1-F1
#
_entry.id   AF-A0AAW7QWC1-F1
#
_cell.length_a   1.000
_cell.length_b   1.000
_cell.length_c   1.000
_cell.angle_alpha   90.00
_cell.angle_beta   90.00
_cell.angle_gamma   90.00
#
_symmetry.space_group_name_H-M   'P 1'
#
loop_
_entity.id
_entity.type
_entity.pdbx_description
1 polymer ?
#
loop_
_entity_poly.entity_id
_entity_poly.type
_entity_poly.pdbx_seq_one_letter_code
_entity_poly.pdbx_strand_id
1 'polypeptide(L)'
;MDNISSINFSDNRTKTRLLIFSVLVLIISWITLIDKVAIDYVDNALAQATIAFASARVANALISTLQTVTLDIFVAQVAVGEVLSPLHNMIEDFSNVMKAALVSLLLQKLLVEIVSEFAFNTILSISAIFFAGTLILNKSALHLAAFKVFLTLAALRYLVIFIVMANGIVSSLFLDRLIEEQTAEVMTIEDSVRSIENSTPEITPELREQLEAGISKLETELGVLQDRESNLSLQLRSSYRTLSDYEAQIEALRARLSMSERLNPLSSNPELDALKDKASKTEVKIDEINDQLEENRDRQEDVLNDIATFRAELRGEPTGMLDSVSRSVSGVADKVMSYRNTFKYDNIKGVMTDAIDSMIKAVVPFVLKTILLPLLFLFLFSKIFKFIWNIDLNLSPQRSKRSDGEKPLPEQEPSNA
;
A
#
# COMPACT_ATOMS: atom_id res chain seq x y z
N MET A 1 -4.28 -22.06 -49.36
CA MET A 1 -4.37 -23.46 -48.89
C MET A 1 -5.82 -23.86 -49.01
N ASP A 2 -6.09 -24.96 -49.71
CA ASP A 2 -7.44 -25.42 -50.03
C ASP A 2 -8.18 -25.89 -48.76
N ASN A 3 -9.48 -25.64 -48.69
CA ASN A 3 -10.36 -25.92 -47.56
C ASN A 3 -10.32 -27.41 -47.17
N ILE A 4 -10.41 -27.76 -45.88
CA ILE A 4 -10.55 -29.17 -45.43
C ILE A 4 -11.74 -29.86 -46.13
N SER A 5 -12.81 -29.13 -46.48
CA SER A 5 -13.94 -29.68 -47.24
C SER A 5 -13.67 -29.92 -48.72
N SER A 6 -12.58 -29.38 -49.27
CA SER A 6 -12.15 -29.59 -50.66
C SER A 6 -11.15 -30.76 -50.82
N ILE A 7 -10.77 -31.41 -49.70
CA ILE A 7 -9.90 -32.59 -49.73
C ILE A 7 -10.65 -33.74 -50.42
N ASN A 8 -10.09 -34.25 -51.52
CA ASN A 8 -10.63 -35.43 -52.18
C ASN A 8 -10.19 -36.70 -51.46
N PHE A 9 -11.00 -37.15 -50.49
CA PHE A 9 -10.75 -38.36 -49.71
C PHE A 9 -10.81 -39.66 -50.55
N SER A 10 -11.28 -39.62 -51.80
CA SER A 10 -11.35 -40.79 -52.67
C SER A 10 -10.05 -41.06 -53.45
N ASP A 11 -9.19 -40.04 -53.62
CA ASP A 11 -7.93 -40.15 -54.33
C ASP A 11 -6.88 -40.95 -53.54
N ASN A 12 -6.24 -41.92 -54.20
CA ASN A 12 -5.33 -42.86 -53.55
C ASN A 12 -4.05 -42.16 -53.03
N ARG A 13 -3.55 -41.14 -53.74
CA ARG A 13 -2.38 -40.36 -53.29
C ARG A 13 -2.70 -39.53 -52.04
N THR A 14 -3.90 -38.93 -52.02
CA THR A 14 -4.41 -38.16 -50.89
C THR A 14 -4.62 -39.04 -49.64
N LYS A 15 -5.21 -40.24 -49.81
CA LYS A 15 -5.34 -41.24 -48.74
C LYS A 15 -3.99 -41.60 -48.13
N THR A 16 -2.99 -41.93 -48.95
CA THR A 16 -1.65 -42.28 -48.46
C THR A 16 -1.02 -41.14 -47.66
N ARG A 17 -1.13 -39.88 -48.13
CA ARG A 17 -0.61 -38.71 -47.41
C ARG A 17 -1.29 -38.50 -46.05
N LEU A 18 -2.61 -38.64 -45.99
CA LEU A 18 -3.38 -38.48 -44.75
C LEU A 18 -3.05 -39.58 -43.73
N LEU A 19 -2.86 -40.83 -44.20
CA LEU A 19 -2.44 -41.93 -43.33
C LEU A 19 -1.02 -41.72 -42.79
N ILE A 20 -0.08 -41.31 -43.63
CA ILE A 20 1.29 -40.97 -43.19
C ILE A 20 1.25 -39.85 -42.15
N PHE A 21 0.46 -38.81 -42.40
CA PHE A 21 0.26 -37.71 -41.45
C PHE A 21 -0.30 -38.20 -40.11
N SER A 22 -1.35 -39.03 -40.12
CA SER A 22 -1.93 -39.59 -38.89
C SER A 22 -0.92 -40.45 -38.12
N VAL A 23 -0.14 -41.28 -38.80
CA VAL A 23 0.90 -42.10 -38.16
C VAL A 23 1.99 -41.22 -37.54
N LEU A 24 2.45 -40.20 -38.25
CA LEU A 24 3.46 -39.27 -37.75
C LEU A 24 2.97 -38.54 -36.49
N VAL A 25 1.73 -38.05 -36.51
CA VAL A 25 1.08 -37.46 -35.33
C VAL A 25 1.08 -38.45 -34.16
N LEU A 26 0.69 -39.70 -34.36
CA LEU A 26 0.70 -40.68 -33.28
C LEU A 26 2.11 -40.93 -32.75
N ILE A 27 3.09 -41.16 -33.61
CA ILE A 27 4.49 -41.39 -33.19
C ILE A 27 4.96 -40.23 -32.31
N ILE A 28 4.73 -38.99 -32.73
CA ILE A 28 5.11 -37.80 -31.93
C ILE A 28 4.32 -37.74 -30.62
N SER A 29 3.02 -38.07 -30.63
CA SER A 29 2.17 -38.03 -29.43
C SER A 29 2.64 -38.96 -28.31
N TRP A 30 3.25 -40.09 -28.67
CA TRP A 30 3.81 -41.07 -27.74
C TRP A 30 5.27 -40.79 -27.34
N ILE A 31 5.95 -39.86 -28.03
CA ILE A 31 7.28 -39.39 -27.65
C ILE A 31 7.13 -38.32 -26.56
N THR A 32 7.42 -38.69 -25.32
CA THR A 32 7.27 -37.81 -24.14
C THR A 32 8.35 -36.72 -24.04
N LEU A 33 9.27 -36.61 -25.01
CA LEU A 33 10.36 -35.65 -24.97
C LEU A 33 9.84 -34.20 -24.98
N ILE A 34 8.84 -33.91 -25.82
CA ILE A 34 8.29 -32.56 -25.96
C ILE A 34 7.47 -32.18 -24.71
N ASP A 35 6.75 -33.14 -24.15
CA ASP A 35 5.98 -32.95 -22.91
C ASP A 35 6.90 -32.58 -21.75
N LYS A 36 8.03 -33.28 -21.60
CA LYS A 36 9.01 -33.00 -20.55
C LYS A 36 9.58 -31.59 -20.64
N VAL A 37 9.97 -31.16 -21.85
CA VAL A 37 10.48 -29.80 -22.05
C VAL A 37 9.44 -28.73 -21.68
N ALA A 38 8.17 -28.96 -22.04
CA ALA A 38 7.09 -28.06 -21.67
C ALA A 38 6.84 -28.02 -20.14
N ILE A 39 6.83 -29.18 -19.49
CA ILE A 39 6.65 -29.29 -18.03
C ILE A 39 7.83 -28.65 -17.29
N ASP A 40 9.08 -28.94 -17.69
CA ASP A 40 10.29 -28.38 -17.07
C ASP A 40 10.29 -26.85 -17.15
N TYR A 41 9.86 -26.28 -18.29
CA TYR A 41 9.72 -24.84 -18.41
C TYR A 41 8.69 -24.27 -17.43
N VAL A 42 7.49 -24.88 -17.34
CA VAL A 42 6.44 -24.41 -16.42
C VAL A 42 6.86 -24.57 -14.97
N ASP A 43 7.55 -25.66 -14.62
CA ASP A 43 8.04 -25.91 -13.26
C ASP A 43 9.10 -24.90 -12.82
N ASN A 44 10.03 -24.55 -13.71
CA ASN A 44 11.00 -23.49 -13.43
C ASN A 44 10.30 -22.13 -13.26
N ALA A 45 9.33 -21.81 -14.11
CA ALA A 45 8.55 -20.58 -13.99
C ALA A 45 7.72 -20.54 -12.69
N LEU A 46 7.15 -21.68 -12.28
CA LEU A 46 6.40 -21.83 -11.04
C LEU A 46 7.29 -21.64 -9.82
N ALA A 47 8.48 -22.24 -9.82
CA ALA A 47 9.46 -22.08 -8.74
C ALA A 47 9.86 -20.61 -8.56
N GLN A 48 10.22 -19.93 -9.65
CA GLN A 48 10.57 -18.51 -9.64
C GLN A 48 9.42 -17.63 -9.12
N ALA A 49 8.20 -17.84 -9.63
CA ALA A 49 7.02 -17.08 -9.19
C ALA A 49 6.67 -17.34 -7.72
N THR A 50 6.85 -18.58 -7.23
CA THR A 50 6.56 -18.97 -5.84
C THR A 50 7.53 -18.30 -4.90
N ILE A 51 8.82 -18.32 -5.25
CA ILE A 51 9.88 -17.66 -4.50
C ILE A 51 9.60 -16.16 -4.40
N ALA A 52 9.37 -15.50 -5.53
CA ALA A 52 9.08 -14.07 -5.58
C ALA A 52 7.83 -13.70 -4.75
N PHE A 53 6.75 -14.48 -4.89
CA PHE A 53 5.51 -14.30 -4.11
C PHE A 53 5.75 -14.45 -2.60
N ALA A 54 6.49 -15.49 -2.19
CA ALA A 54 6.79 -15.75 -0.79
C ALA A 54 7.64 -14.63 -0.19
N SER A 55 8.70 -14.19 -0.87
CA SER A 55 9.55 -13.08 -0.44
C SER A 55 8.75 -11.79 -0.27
N ALA A 56 7.89 -11.46 -1.22
CA ALA A 56 7.00 -10.30 -1.11
C ALA A 56 6.03 -10.43 0.09
N ARG A 57 5.50 -11.63 0.35
CA ARG A 57 4.60 -11.84 1.50
C ARG A 57 5.32 -11.70 2.85
N VAL A 58 6.57 -12.16 2.93
CA VAL A 58 7.41 -11.97 4.11
C VAL A 58 7.75 -10.50 4.29
N ALA A 59 8.20 -9.81 3.24
CA ALA A 59 8.47 -8.37 3.27
C ALA A 59 7.22 -7.56 3.68
N ASN A 60 6.04 -7.92 3.17
CA ASN A 60 4.77 -7.31 3.56
C ASN A 60 4.48 -7.46 5.06
N ALA A 61 4.74 -8.65 5.62
CA ALA A 61 4.56 -8.91 7.04
C ALA A 61 5.52 -8.07 7.87
N LEU A 62 6.81 -8.00 7.48
CA LEU A 62 7.83 -7.19 8.17
C LEU A 62 7.54 -5.69 8.10
N ILE A 63 7.04 -5.19 6.97
CA ILE A 63 6.65 -3.77 6.86
C ILE A 63 5.39 -3.50 7.67
N SER A 64 4.42 -4.41 7.64
CA SER A 64 3.22 -4.29 8.48
C SER A 64 3.58 -4.29 9.97
N THR A 65 4.56 -5.10 10.41
CA THR A 65 5.01 -5.05 11.81
C THR A 65 5.64 -3.69 12.11
N LEU A 66 6.54 -3.18 11.28
CA LEU A 66 7.12 -1.84 11.42
C LEU A 66 6.06 -0.72 11.44
N GLN A 67 4.98 -0.86 10.67
CA GLN A 67 3.84 0.05 10.70
C GLN A 67 3.00 -0.07 11.99
N THR A 68 2.99 -1.24 12.63
CA THR A 68 2.25 -1.48 13.90
C THR A 68 3.05 -1.19 15.17
N VAL A 69 4.39 -1.05 15.11
CA VAL A 69 5.25 -0.59 16.24
C VAL A 69 4.89 0.84 16.69
N THR A 70 3.89 1.47 16.06
CA THR A 70 3.23 2.72 16.47
C THR A 70 2.51 2.67 17.82
N LEU A 71 2.54 1.57 18.57
CA LEU A 71 1.92 1.44 19.90
C LEU A 71 2.99 1.54 20.99
N ASP A 72 3.32 2.78 21.38
CA ASP A 72 3.82 3.24 22.71
C ASP A 72 4.83 4.42 22.63
N ILE A 73 5.35 4.74 21.44
CA ILE A 73 6.34 5.82 21.27
C ILE A 73 5.85 6.86 20.26
N PHE A 74 5.14 7.84 20.75
CA PHE A 74 4.36 8.79 19.97
C PHE A 74 5.20 9.88 19.23
N VAL A 75 6.53 9.94 19.45
CA VAL A 75 7.40 11.03 18.94
C VAL A 75 7.78 10.80 17.48
N ALA A 76 7.77 9.52 17.08
CA ALA A 76 8.03 9.06 15.71
C ALA A 76 6.77 8.54 15.01
N GLN A 77 5.59 8.75 15.60
CA GLN A 77 4.36 8.01 15.25
C GLN A 77 3.75 8.32 13.89
N VAL A 78 4.03 9.48 13.30
CA VAL A 78 3.41 9.85 12.02
C VAL A 78 4.33 9.58 10.83
N ALA A 79 5.65 9.54 11.02
CA ALA A 79 6.57 9.49 9.90
C ALA A 79 6.87 8.06 9.43
N VAL A 80 7.25 7.13 10.31
CA VAL A 80 7.83 5.85 9.82
C VAL A 80 6.78 4.96 9.17
N GLY A 81 5.61 4.80 9.79
CA GLY A 81 4.54 3.95 9.24
C GLY A 81 3.91 4.51 7.95
N GLU A 82 3.69 5.83 7.90
CA GLU A 82 3.12 6.52 6.72
C GLU A 82 4.13 6.62 5.58
N VAL A 83 5.43 6.82 5.87
CA VAL A 83 6.50 6.84 4.87
C VAL A 83 6.68 5.48 4.22
N LEU A 84 6.44 4.38 4.95
CA LEU A 84 6.50 3.02 4.38
C LEU A 84 5.23 2.61 3.62
N SER A 85 4.13 3.36 3.71
CA SER A 85 2.86 3.04 3.04
C SER A 85 2.98 2.87 1.52
N PRO A 86 3.71 3.70 0.77
CA PRO A 86 3.89 3.50 -0.67
C PRO A 86 4.57 2.15 -0.98
N LEU A 87 5.58 1.76 -0.20
CA LEU A 87 6.24 0.46 -0.35
C LEU A 87 5.29 -0.69 -0.03
N HIS A 88 4.53 -0.58 1.06
CA HIS A 88 3.52 -1.58 1.45
C HIS A 88 2.52 -1.83 0.31
N ASN A 89 1.93 -0.77 -0.24
CA ASN A 89 0.97 -0.86 -1.34
C ASN A 89 1.60 -1.52 -2.58
N MET A 90 2.86 -1.18 -2.88
CA MET A 90 3.59 -1.73 -4.02
C MET A 90 3.84 -3.23 -3.85
N ILE A 91 4.27 -3.65 -2.65
CA ILE A 91 4.45 -5.07 -2.31
C ILE A 91 3.13 -5.82 -2.38
N GLU A 92 2.02 -5.22 -1.93
CA GLU A 92 0.69 -5.82 -2.04
C GLU A 92 0.30 -6.04 -3.52
N ASP A 93 0.46 -5.02 -4.36
CA ASP A 93 0.20 -5.10 -5.79
C ASP A 93 1.08 -6.18 -6.46
N PHE A 94 2.37 -6.19 -6.15
CA PHE A 94 3.31 -7.20 -6.63
C PHE A 94 2.85 -8.62 -6.24
N SER A 95 2.54 -8.84 -4.96
CA SER A 95 2.08 -10.12 -4.42
C SER A 95 0.78 -10.57 -5.10
N ASN A 96 -0.16 -9.66 -5.34
CA ASN A 96 -1.41 -9.94 -6.03
C ASN A 96 -1.17 -10.37 -7.49
N VAL A 97 -0.25 -9.71 -8.19
CA VAL A 97 0.12 -10.08 -9.56
C VAL A 97 0.85 -11.43 -9.59
N MET A 98 1.79 -11.69 -8.68
CA MET A 98 2.47 -12.99 -8.59
C MET A 98 1.49 -14.11 -8.24
N LYS A 99 0.51 -13.87 -7.38
CA LYS A 99 -0.57 -14.83 -7.11
C LYS A 99 -1.36 -15.18 -8.37
N ALA A 100 -1.71 -14.19 -9.19
CA ALA A 100 -2.36 -14.42 -10.47
C ALA A 100 -1.48 -15.21 -11.45
N ALA A 101 -0.18 -14.89 -11.50
CA ALA A 101 0.81 -15.60 -12.29
C ALA A 101 0.94 -17.08 -11.87
N LEU A 102 0.99 -17.36 -10.56
CA LEU A 102 1.00 -18.72 -10.01
C LEU A 102 -0.23 -19.52 -10.43
N VAL A 103 -1.42 -18.94 -10.30
CA VAL A 103 -2.66 -19.59 -10.73
C VAL A 103 -2.65 -19.87 -12.24
N SER A 104 -2.16 -18.92 -13.05
CA SER A 104 -2.01 -19.09 -14.50
C SER A 104 -1.04 -20.23 -14.84
N LEU A 105 0.12 -20.29 -14.18
CA LEU A 105 1.13 -21.32 -14.40
C LEU A 105 0.66 -22.70 -13.94
N LEU A 106 0.00 -22.81 -12.79
CA LEU A 106 -0.59 -24.07 -12.32
C LEU A 106 -1.66 -24.57 -13.30
N LEU A 107 -2.48 -23.67 -13.83
CA LEU A 107 -3.46 -24.01 -14.85
C LEU A 107 -2.74 -24.52 -16.12
N GLN A 108 -1.71 -23.83 -16.60
CA GLN A 108 -0.92 -24.29 -17.75
C GLN A 108 -0.29 -25.66 -17.49
N LYS A 109 0.31 -25.89 -16.33
CA LYS A 109 0.88 -27.19 -15.93
C LYS A 109 -0.19 -28.29 -15.98
N LEU A 110 -1.33 -28.05 -15.33
CA LEU A 110 -2.44 -29.00 -15.31
C LEU A 110 -2.95 -29.31 -16.73
N LEU A 111 -3.06 -28.29 -17.59
CA LEU A 111 -3.45 -28.50 -18.99
C LEU A 111 -2.42 -29.35 -19.74
N VAL A 112 -1.12 -29.10 -19.57
CA VAL A 112 -0.05 -29.91 -20.19
C VAL A 112 -0.10 -31.35 -19.69
N GLU A 113 -0.25 -31.56 -18.39
CA GLU A 113 -0.38 -32.89 -17.79
C GLU A 113 -1.60 -33.64 -18.33
N ILE A 114 -2.78 -33.00 -18.37
CA ILE A 114 -4.02 -33.61 -18.88
C ILE A 114 -3.87 -34.04 -20.34
N VAL A 115 -3.27 -33.20 -21.20
CA VAL A 115 -3.10 -33.59 -22.61
C VAL A 115 -1.98 -34.59 -22.81
N SER A 116 -1.03 -34.71 -21.87
CA SER A 116 0.09 -35.65 -21.92
C SER A 116 -0.22 -37.01 -21.29
N GLU A 117 -1.35 -37.12 -20.60
CA GLU A 117 -1.81 -38.35 -19.96
C GLU A 117 -1.99 -39.51 -20.94
N PHE A 118 -1.75 -40.73 -20.44
CA PHE A 118 -1.87 -41.96 -21.22
C PHE A 118 -3.28 -42.11 -21.81
N ALA A 119 -4.30 -41.71 -21.04
CA ALA A 119 -5.70 -41.74 -21.47
C ALA A 119 -5.95 -40.85 -22.70
N PHE A 120 -5.38 -39.64 -22.73
CA PHE A 120 -5.54 -38.72 -23.86
C PHE A 120 -4.88 -39.28 -25.12
N ASN A 121 -3.63 -39.78 -25.00
CA ASN A 121 -2.92 -40.42 -26.11
C ASN A 121 -3.66 -41.66 -26.64
N THR A 122 -4.33 -42.41 -25.77
CA THR A 122 -5.18 -43.55 -26.16
C THR A 122 -6.41 -43.10 -26.94
N ILE A 123 -7.14 -42.07 -26.48
CA ILE A 123 -8.30 -41.50 -27.17
C ILE A 123 -7.90 -40.97 -28.55
N LEU A 124 -6.77 -40.26 -28.64
CA LEU A 124 -6.22 -39.77 -29.91
C LEU A 124 -5.91 -40.94 -30.85
N SER A 125 -5.27 -42.01 -30.34
CA SER A 125 -4.96 -43.22 -31.11
C SER A 125 -6.22 -43.92 -31.64
N ILE A 126 -7.27 -44.07 -30.81
CA ILE A 126 -8.56 -44.63 -31.23
C ILE A 126 -9.19 -43.78 -32.34
N SER A 127 -9.17 -42.44 -32.21
CA SER A 127 -9.73 -41.55 -33.22
C SER A 127 -8.98 -41.64 -34.56
N ALA A 128 -7.66 -41.82 -34.52
CA ALA A 128 -6.83 -42.01 -35.70
C ALA A 128 -7.11 -43.35 -36.40
N ILE A 129 -7.26 -44.44 -35.63
CA ILE A 129 -7.62 -45.76 -36.16
C ILE A 129 -9.02 -45.71 -36.78
N PHE A 130 -9.98 -45.06 -36.11
CA PHE A 130 -11.32 -44.89 -36.65
C PHE A 130 -11.29 -44.13 -37.98
N PHE A 131 -10.58 -43.01 -38.05
CA PHE A 131 -10.38 -42.25 -39.28
C PHE A 131 -9.73 -43.09 -40.40
N ALA A 132 -8.64 -43.80 -40.10
CA ALA A 132 -7.98 -44.70 -41.05
C ALA A 132 -8.93 -45.80 -41.56
N GLY A 133 -9.72 -46.40 -40.67
CA GLY A 133 -10.74 -47.39 -41.01
C GLY A 133 -11.81 -46.83 -41.96
N THR A 134 -12.23 -45.58 -41.78
CA THR A 134 -13.17 -44.94 -42.71
C THR A 134 -12.58 -44.83 -44.13
N LEU A 135 -11.29 -44.50 -44.27
CA LEU A 135 -10.60 -44.38 -45.56
C LEU A 135 -10.42 -45.72 -46.28
N ILE A 136 -10.11 -46.79 -45.53
CA ILE A 136 -9.90 -48.15 -46.05
C ILE A 136 -11.22 -48.78 -46.50
N LEU A 137 -12.27 -48.66 -45.68
CA LEU A 137 -13.62 -49.20 -45.99
C LEU A 137 -14.41 -48.33 -46.99
N ASN A 138 -13.80 -47.25 -47.48
CA ASN A 138 -14.37 -46.31 -48.46
C ASN A 138 -15.75 -45.73 -48.09
N LYS A 139 -16.02 -45.57 -46.78
CA LYS A 139 -17.28 -44.98 -46.26
C LYS A 139 -17.27 -43.46 -46.38
N SER A 140 -17.54 -42.96 -47.58
CA SER A 140 -17.42 -41.53 -47.95
C SER A 140 -18.18 -40.55 -47.04
N ALA A 141 -19.33 -40.95 -46.49
CA ALA A 141 -20.14 -40.08 -45.63
C ALA A 141 -19.47 -39.76 -44.27
N LEU A 142 -18.54 -40.61 -43.81
CA LEU A 142 -17.93 -40.51 -42.48
C LEU A 142 -16.52 -39.91 -42.50
N HIS A 143 -15.87 -39.84 -43.67
CA HIS A 143 -14.47 -39.36 -43.79
C HIS A 143 -14.27 -37.99 -43.17
N LEU A 144 -15.14 -37.02 -43.52
CA LEU A 144 -15.02 -35.65 -43.06
C LEU A 144 -15.25 -35.52 -41.55
N ALA A 145 -16.23 -36.25 -41.01
CA ALA A 145 -16.53 -36.24 -39.58
C ALA A 145 -15.40 -36.87 -38.77
N ALA A 146 -14.93 -38.06 -39.18
CA ALA A 146 -13.82 -38.76 -38.52
C ALA A 146 -12.52 -37.94 -38.58
N PHE A 147 -12.22 -37.33 -39.73
CA PHE A 147 -11.07 -36.44 -39.88
C PHE A 147 -11.15 -35.23 -38.96
N LYS A 148 -12.31 -34.57 -38.89
CA LYS A 148 -12.52 -33.42 -38.01
C LYS A 148 -12.30 -33.79 -36.55
N VAL A 149 -12.87 -34.91 -36.08
CA VAL A 149 -12.70 -35.38 -34.69
C VAL A 149 -11.22 -35.66 -34.41
N PHE A 150 -10.55 -36.45 -35.25
CA PHE A 150 -9.11 -36.74 -35.12
C PHE A 150 -8.29 -35.45 -35.07
N LEU A 151 -8.53 -34.54 -36.00
CA LEU A 151 -7.77 -33.30 -36.13
C LEU A 151 -8.05 -32.33 -34.96
N THR A 152 -9.28 -32.30 -34.41
CA THR A 152 -9.57 -31.51 -33.20
C THR A 152 -8.88 -32.05 -31.96
N LEU A 153 -8.81 -33.37 -31.78
CA LEU A 153 -8.09 -33.99 -30.66
C LEU A 153 -6.57 -33.79 -30.80
N ALA A 154 -6.04 -33.94 -32.02
CA ALA A 154 -4.64 -33.64 -32.31
C ALA A 154 -4.33 -32.15 -32.05
N ALA A 155 -5.20 -31.24 -32.50
CA ALA A 155 -5.04 -29.82 -32.23
C ALA A 155 -5.05 -29.53 -30.73
N LEU A 156 -5.98 -30.12 -29.96
CA LEU A 156 -6.02 -29.94 -28.50
C LEU A 156 -4.74 -30.46 -27.83
N ARG A 157 -4.22 -31.63 -28.24
CA ARG A 157 -2.95 -32.20 -27.75
C ARG A 157 -1.79 -31.23 -27.91
N TYR A 158 -1.59 -30.75 -29.14
CA TYR A 158 -0.40 -29.96 -29.48
C TYR A 158 -0.57 -28.48 -29.20
N LEU A 159 -1.79 -27.97 -29.06
CA LEU A 159 -2.05 -26.55 -28.77
C LEU A 159 -1.37 -26.12 -27.48
N VAL A 160 -1.65 -26.84 -26.39
CA VAL A 160 -1.13 -26.48 -25.07
C VAL A 160 0.39 -26.57 -25.07
N ILE A 161 0.94 -27.67 -25.59
CA ILE A 161 2.39 -27.89 -25.69
C ILE A 161 3.05 -26.80 -26.54
N PHE A 162 2.44 -26.43 -27.67
CA PHE A 162 2.93 -25.38 -28.54
C PHE A 162 2.95 -24.02 -27.83
N ILE A 163 1.86 -23.65 -27.15
CA ILE A 163 1.79 -22.39 -26.39
C ILE A 163 2.91 -22.33 -25.35
N VAL A 164 3.07 -23.41 -24.57
CA VAL A 164 4.07 -23.48 -23.50
C VAL A 164 5.49 -23.46 -24.05
N MET A 165 5.78 -24.21 -25.12
CA MET A 165 7.10 -24.17 -25.74
C MET A 165 7.41 -22.84 -26.41
N ALA A 166 6.47 -22.26 -27.14
CA ALA A 166 6.65 -20.96 -27.77
C ALA A 166 6.94 -19.88 -26.70
N ASN A 167 6.23 -19.96 -25.58
CA ASN A 167 6.49 -19.12 -24.42
C ASN A 167 7.88 -19.39 -23.82
N GLY A 168 8.28 -20.65 -23.64
CA GLY A 168 9.61 -21.00 -23.15
C GLY A 168 10.76 -20.52 -24.02
N ILE A 169 10.60 -20.57 -25.35
CA ILE A 169 11.59 -20.04 -26.29
C ILE A 169 11.71 -18.53 -26.14
N VAL A 170 10.58 -17.79 -26.14
CA VAL A 170 10.62 -16.33 -25.98
C VAL A 170 11.17 -15.94 -24.61
N SER A 171 10.76 -16.65 -23.56
CA SER A 171 11.22 -16.40 -22.20
C SER A 171 12.72 -16.62 -22.04
N SER A 172 13.25 -17.74 -22.51
CA SER A 172 14.69 -18.04 -22.42
C SER A 172 15.56 -17.07 -23.20
N LEU A 173 15.06 -16.54 -24.32
CA LEU A 173 15.79 -15.56 -25.13
C LEU A 173 15.80 -14.14 -24.55
N PHE A 174 14.70 -13.72 -23.90
CA PHE A 174 14.49 -12.30 -23.57
C PHE A 174 14.16 -12.02 -22.10
N LEU A 175 13.54 -12.95 -21.37
CA LEU A 175 12.91 -12.67 -20.08
C LEU A 175 13.59 -13.37 -18.90
N ASP A 176 14.11 -14.58 -19.09
CA ASP A 176 14.62 -15.39 -17.98
C ASP A 176 15.76 -14.69 -17.25
N ARG A 177 16.66 -14.01 -17.97
CA ARG A 177 17.73 -13.20 -17.36
C ARG A 177 17.19 -12.05 -16.50
N LEU A 178 16.18 -11.33 -17.01
CA LEU A 178 15.58 -10.20 -16.30
C LEU A 178 14.85 -10.69 -15.06
N ILE A 179 14.09 -11.78 -15.19
CA ILE A 179 13.35 -12.38 -14.08
C ILE A 179 14.32 -12.88 -13.00
N GLU A 180 15.41 -13.55 -13.36
CA GLU A 180 16.37 -14.07 -12.39
C GLU A 180 17.07 -12.94 -11.61
N GLU A 181 17.52 -11.90 -12.30
CA GLU A 181 18.12 -10.70 -11.69
C GLU A 181 17.14 -9.99 -10.74
N GLN A 182 15.92 -9.73 -11.20
CA GLN A 182 14.94 -8.97 -10.45
C GLN A 182 14.31 -9.79 -9.31
N THR A 183 14.23 -11.13 -9.43
CA THR A 183 13.77 -12.00 -8.33
C THR A 183 14.81 -12.04 -7.21
N ALA A 184 16.10 -12.00 -7.54
CA ALA A 184 17.15 -11.87 -6.53
C ALA A 184 17.06 -10.53 -5.80
N GLU A 185 16.83 -9.42 -6.52
CA GLU A 185 16.61 -8.11 -5.89
C GLU A 185 15.40 -8.11 -4.95
N VAL A 186 14.28 -8.75 -5.34
CA VAL A 186 13.10 -8.87 -4.46
C VAL A 186 13.39 -9.63 -3.16
N MET A 187 14.31 -10.58 -3.15
CA MET A 187 14.76 -11.22 -1.90
C MET A 187 15.54 -10.25 -1.01
N THR A 188 16.36 -9.37 -1.60
CA THR A 188 17.14 -8.39 -0.82
C THR A 188 16.27 -7.33 -0.14
N ILE A 189 15.01 -7.18 -0.57
CA ILE A 189 14.02 -6.32 0.12
C ILE A 189 13.80 -6.83 1.54
N GLU A 190 13.76 -8.14 1.76
CA GLU A 190 13.64 -8.71 3.11
C GLU A 190 14.81 -8.27 3.98
N ASP A 191 16.04 -8.41 3.49
CA ASP A 191 17.25 -8.00 4.20
C ASP A 191 17.28 -6.49 4.46
N SER A 192 16.84 -5.70 3.46
CA SER A 192 16.77 -4.24 3.57
C SER A 192 15.74 -3.80 4.60
N VAL A 193 14.57 -4.45 4.66
CA VAL A 193 13.54 -4.18 5.67
C VAL A 193 14.01 -4.59 7.07
N ARG A 194 14.66 -5.76 7.20
CA ARG A 194 15.28 -6.19 8.48
C ARG A 194 16.35 -5.20 8.95
N SER A 195 17.09 -4.57 8.03
CA SER A 195 18.06 -3.54 8.40
C SER A 195 17.40 -2.29 8.98
N ILE A 196 16.19 -1.94 8.52
CA ILE A 196 15.38 -0.83 9.07
C ILE A 196 14.87 -1.21 10.46
N GLU A 197 14.38 -2.42 10.66
CA GLU A 197 13.94 -2.95 11.96
C GLU A 197 15.08 -2.95 13.00
N ASN A 198 16.28 -3.34 12.61
CA ASN A 198 17.44 -3.27 13.50
C ASN A 198 17.95 -1.84 13.74
N SER A 199 17.53 -0.88 12.91
CA SER A 199 17.92 0.53 12.99
C SER A 199 16.86 1.41 13.66
N THR A 200 15.66 0.90 13.95
CA THR A 200 14.67 1.62 14.77
C THR A 200 15.20 1.68 16.21
N PRO A 201 15.65 2.84 16.70
CA PRO A 201 16.04 2.98 18.09
C PRO A 201 14.77 2.88 18.94
N GLU A 202 14.71 1.88 19.83
CA GLU A 202 13.89 2.01 21.03
C GLU A 202 14.31 3.31 21.75
N ILE A 203 13.37 4.00 22.42
CA ILE A 203 13.75 5.02 23.40
C ILE A 203 14.72 4.32 24.36
N THR A 204 16.01 4.67 24.28
CA THR A 204 17.00 4.08 25.17
C THR A 204 16.58 4.39 26.61
N PRO A 205 16.80 3.44 27.54
CA PRO A 205 16.57 3.69 28.96
C PRO A 205 17.20 5.00 29.45
N GLU A 206 18.34 5.38 28.85
CA GLU A 206 19.08 6.61 29.08
C GLU A 206 18.33 7.89 28.68
N LEU A 207 17.59 7.88 27.56
CA LEU A 207 16.80 9.04 27.13
C LEU A 207 15.57 9.21 28.03
N ARG A 208 14.93 8.10 28.40
CA ARG A 208 13.79 8.09 29.33
C ARG A 208 14.18 8.62 30.70
N GLU A 209 15.31 8.17 31.24
CA GLU A 209 15.83 8.64 32.53
C GLU A 209 16.08 10.16 32.53
N GLN A 210 16.58 10.70 31.41
CA GLN A 210 16.82 12.14 31.29
C GLN A 210 15.55 12.97 31.13
N LEU A 211 14.54 12.47 30.42
CA LEU A 211 13.22 13.08 30.32
C LEU A 211 12.53 13.12 31.70
N GLU A 212 12.57 12.00 32.43
CA GLU A 212 12.04 11.91 33.80
C GLU A 212 12.78 12.86 34.77
N ALA A 213 14.11 12.96 34.65
CA ALA A 213 14.90 13.92 35.41
C ALA A 213 14.55 15.39 35.09
N GLY A 214 14.30 15.71 33.81
CA GLY A 214 13.84 17.02 33.36
C GLY A 214 12.48 17.40 33.96
N ILE A 215 11.52 16.48 33.93
CA ILE A 215 10.19 16.65 34.55
C ILE A 215 10.32 16.89 36.05
N SER A 216 11.13 16.09 36.75
CA SER A 216 11.33 16.23 38.19
C SER A 216 11.88 17.62 38.57
N LYS A 217 12.78 18.17 37.76
CA LYS A 217 13.30 19.53 37.94
C LYS A 217 12.22 20.60 37.80
N LEU A 218 11.36 20.48 36.78
CA LEU A 218 10.26 21.41 36.54
C LEU A 218 9.16 21.31 37.61
N GLU A 219 8.84 20.11 38.09
CA GLU A 219 7.90 19.92 39.20
C GLU A 219 8.40 20.58 40.49
N THR A 220 9.72 20.54 40.71
CA THR A 220 10.35 21.25 41.83
C THR A 220 10.22 22.76 41.68
N GLU A 221 10.47 23.31 40.48
CA GLU A 221 10.29 24.74 40.18
C GLU A 221 8.83 25.17 40.38
N LEU A 222 7.87 24.36 39.90
CA LEU A 222 6.44 24.62 40.07
C LEU A 222 6.04 24.70 41.55
N GLY A 223 6.54 23.80 42.39
CA GLY A 223 6.31 23.83 43.84
C GLY A 223 6.81 25.13 44.49
N VAL A 224 8.00 25.60 44.10
CA VAL A 224 8.55 26.88 44.59
C VAL A 224 7.70 28.07 44.16
N LEU A 225 7.19 28.08 42.91
CA LEU A 225 6.32 29.14 42.41
C LEU A 225 4.95 29.15 43.13
N GLN A 226 4.41 27.97 43.45
CA GLN A 226 3.16 27.83 44.23
C GLN A 226 3.32 28.34 45.67
N ASP A 227 4.44 28.00 46.32
CA ASP A 227 4.77 28.52 47.66
C ASP A 227 4.92 30.04 47.65
N ARG A 228 5.54 30.59 46.60
CA ARG A 228 5.66 32.04 46.39
C ARG A 228 4.30 32.70 46.20
N GLU A 229 3.39 32.11 45.44
CA GLU A 229 2.03 32.64 45.23
C GLU A 229 1.24 32.68 46.55
N SER A 230 1.34 31.61 47.36
CA SER A 230 0.73 31.55 48.68
C SER A 230 1.24 32.67 49.59
N ASN A 231 2.57 32.91 49.59
CA ASN A 231 3.17 33.99 50.37
C ASN A 231 2.70 35.38 49.90
N LEU A 232 2.75 35.65 48.60
CA LEU A 232 2.28 36.91 48.02
C LEU A 232 0.80 37.17 48.32
N SER A 233 -0.04 36.12 48.26
CA SER A 233 -1.46 36.20 48.61
C SER A 233 -1.69 36.59 50.08
N LEU A 234 -0.85 36.10 50.99
CA LEU A 234 -0.89 36.50 52.40
C LEU A 234 -0.45 37.96 52.59
N GLN A 235 0.58 38.40 51.88
CA GLN A 235 1.05 39.80 51.90
C GLN A 235 0.02 40.76 51.31
N LEU A 236 -0.67 40.35 50.24
CA LEU A 236 -1.74 41.11 49.62
C LEU A 236 -2.89 41.31 50.61
N ARG A 237 -3.31 40.23 51.28
CA ARG A 237 -4.39 40.26 52.28
C ARG A 237 -4.04 41.13 53.49
N SER A 238 -2.79 41.11 53.96
CA SER A 238 -2.35 41.96 55.06
C SER A 238 -2.26 43.43 54.65
N SER A 239 -1.86 43.70 53.40
CA SER A 239 -1.79 45.05 52.85
C SER A 239 -3.18 45.68 52.68
N TYR A 240 -4.17 44.93 52.18
CA TYR A 240 -5.56 45.39 52.11
C TYR A 240 -6.17 45.70 53.49
N ARG A 241 -5.89 44.87 54.50
CA ARG A 241 -6.32 45.16 55.89
C ARG A 241 -5.71 46.45 56.40
N THR A 242 -4.41 46.63 56.17
CA THR A 242 -3.68 47.84 56.58
C THR A 242 -4.21 49.09 55.88
N LEU A 243 -4.51 48.99 54.58
CA LEU A 243 -5.14 50.08 53.81
C LEU A 243 -6.51 50.44 54.40
N SER A 244 -7.36 49.44 54.64
CA SER A 244 -8.69 49.65 55.24
C SER A 244 -8.60 50.29 56.63
N ASP A 245 -7.62 49.91 57.45
CA ASP A 245 -7.39 50.53 58.75
C ASP A 245 -6.96 52.00 58.62
N TYR A 246 -6.13 52.34 57.62
CA TYR A 246 -5.75 53.73 57.35
C TYR A 246 -6.93 54.55 56.81
N GLU A 247 -7.75 54.00 55.92
CA GLU A 247 -8.97 54.66 55.41
C GLU A 247 -9.98 54.93 56.55
N ALA A 248 -10.18 53.97 57.45
CA ALA A 248 -11.04 54.14 58.62
C ALA A 248 -10.51 55.24 59.56
N GLN A 249 -9.19 55.30 59.77
CA GLN A 249 -8.55 56.37 60.55
C GLN A 249 -8.70 57.73 59.87
N ILE A 250 -8.51 57.81 58.55
CA ILE A 250 -8.70 59.02 57.76
C ILE A 250 -10.14 59.54 57.91
N GLU A 251 -11.15 58.66 57.80
CA GLU A 251 -12.55 59.06 57.90
C GLU A 251 -12.93 59.48 59.33
N ALA A 252 -12.44 58.76 60.35
CA ALA A 252 -12.62 59.15 61.74
C ALA A 252 -11.97 60.50 62.07
N LEU A 253 -10.79 60.78 61.52
CA LEU A 253 -10.12 62.06 61.68
C LEU A 253 -10.89 63.18 60.97
N ARG A 254 -11.35 62.94 59.72
CA ARG A 254 -12.19 63.87 58.95
C ARG A 254 -13.50 64.21 59.65
N ALA A 255 -14.10 63.26 60.36
CA ALA A 255 -15.35 63.46 61.10
C ALA A 255 -15.16 64.37 62.34
N ARG A 256 -13.94 64.47 62.88
CA ARG A 256 -13.58 65.32 64.02
C ARG A 256 -13.17 66.74 63.63
N LEU A 257 -12.89 67.01 62.36
CA LEU A 257 -12.50 68.33 61.86
C LEU A 257 -13.69 69.31 61.84
N SER A 258 -13.41 70.59 62.06
CA SER A 258 -14.43 71.64 62.01
C SER A 258 -14.95 71.85 60.58
N MET A 259 -16.18 72.37 60.43
CA MET A 259 -16.81 72.60 59.13
C MET A 259 -15.95 73.49 58.20
N SER A 260 -15.22 74.45 58.77
CA SER A 260 -14.27 75.33 58.06
C SER A 260 -13.00 74.61 57.59
N GLU A 261 -12.51 73.61 58.33
CA GLU A 261 -11.34 72.80 57.96
C GLU A 261 -11.69 71.69 56.96
N ARG A 262 -12.94 71.22 56.96
CA ARG A 262 -13.43 70.22 55.98
C ARG A 262 -13.63 70.81 54.58
N LEU A 263 -13.99 72.08 54.48
CA LEU A 263 -14.27 72.79 53.22
C LEU A 263 -13.08 73.58 52.67
N ASN A 264 -12.00 73.74 53.44
CA ASN A 264 -10.81 74.47 53.02
C ASN A 264 -9.78 73.51 52.40
N PRO A 265 -9.59 73.50 51.07
CA PRO A 265 -8.62 72.63 50.41
C PRO A 265 -7.15 72.98 50.73
N LEU A 266 -6.90 74.13 51.39
CA LEU A 266 -5.57 74.61 51.78
C LEU A 266 -5.27 74.43 53.29
N SER A 267 -6.21 73.93 54.10
CA SER A 267 -5.90 73.61 55.50
C SER A 267 -5.19 72.26 55.58
N SER A 268 -3.86 72.28 55.65
CA SER A 268 -3.05 71.10 55.92
C SER A 268 -3.21 70.67 57.37
N ASN A 269 -3.80 69.51 57.59
CA ASN A 269 -3.67 68.79 58.84
C ASN A 269 -2.51 67.78 58.68
N PRO A 270 -1.36 67.98 59.36
CA PRO A 270 -0.18 67.13 59.21
C PRO A 270 -0.45 65.64 59.47
N GLU A 271 -1.40 65.33 60.36
CA GLU A 271 -1.75 63.96 60.73
C GLU A 271 -2.61 63.29 59.65
N LEU A 272 -3.51 64.05 59.01
CA LEU A 272 -4.32 63.58 57.88
C LEU A 272 -3.44 63.31 56.65
N ASP A 273 -2.52 64.23 56.34
CA ASP A 273 -1.63 64.10 55.19
C ASP A 273 -0.65 62.94 55.38
N ALA A 274 -0.15 62.72 56.61
CA ALA A 274 0.69 61.56 56.93
C ALA A 274 -0.06 60.22 56.79
N LEU A 275 -1.34 60.16 57.17
CA LEU A 275 -2.17 58.96 56.97
C LEU A 275 -2.48 58.70 55.49
N LYS A 276 -2.78 59.74 54.72
CA LYS A 276 -2.97 59.63 53.26
C LYS A 276 -1.71 59.14 52.55
N ASP A 277 -0.55 59.66 52.93
CA ASP A 277 0.74 59.20 52.38
C ASP A 277 1.01 57.71 52.71
N LYS A 278 0.68 57.27 53.93
CA LYS A 278 0.75 55.84 54.30
C LYS A 278 -0.25 54.97 53.54
N ALA A 279 -1.46 55.45 53.31
CA ALA A 279 -2.46 54.76 52.50
C ALA A 279 -1.99 54.62 51.05
N SER A 280 -1.54 55.72 50.43
CA SER A 280 -1.01 55.73 49.06
C SER A 280 0.22 54.83 48.90
N LYS A 281 1.15 54.82 49.87
CA LYS A 281 2.28 53.88 49.88
C LYS A 281 1.84 52.42 49.99
N THR A 282 0.74 52.15 50.70
CA THR A 282 0.17 50.80 50.79
C THR A 282 -0.51 50.39 49.49
N GLU A 283 -1.20 51.31 48.79
CA GLU A 283 -1.75 51.07 47.45
C GLU A 283 -0.65 50.70 46.45
N VAL A 284 0.45 51.46 46.40
CA VAL A 284 1.60 51.14 45.53
C VAL A 284 2.18 49.75 45.82
N LYS A 285 2.24 49.34 47.10
CA LYS A 285 2.67 47.98 47.47
C LYS A 285 1.68 46.90 47.03
N ILE A 286 0.39 47.19 47.08
CA ILE A 286 -0.65 46.28 46.59
C ILE A 286 -0.48 46.06 45.10
N ASP A 287 -0.25 47.13 44.34
CA ASP A 287 0.02 47.06 42.90
C ASP A 287 1.29 46.24 42.62
N GLU A 288 2.39 46.51 43.32
CA GLU A 288 3.64 45.75 43.17
C GLU A 288 3.47 44.25 43.50
N ILE A 289 2.68 43.91 44.52
CA ILE A 289 2.37 42.51 44.85
C ILE A 289 1.50 41.85 43.77
N ASN A 290 0.55 42.60 43.18
CA ASN A 290 -0.28 42.10 42.09
C ASN A 290 0.56 41.84 40.83
N ASP A 291 1.48 42.74 40.47
CA ASP A 291 2.40 42.55 39.35
C ASP A 291 3.26 41.30 39.55
N GLN A 292 3.77 41.09 40.77
CA GLN A 292 4.52 39.87 41.10
C GLN A 292 3.67 38.60 41.09
N LEU A 293 2.38 38.69 41.43
CA LEU A 293 1.45 37.56 41.34
C LEU A 293 1.17 37.20 39.88
N GLU A 294 1.03 38.18 39.00
CA GLU A 294 0.83 37.98 37.56
C GLU A 294 2.06 37.31 36.93
N GLU A 295 3.26 37.87 37.13
CA GLU A 295 4.51 37.28 36.63
C GLU A 295 4.71 35.85 37.15
N ASN A 296 4.40 35.59 38.42
CA ASN A 296 4.53 34.27 39.01
C ASN A 296 3.53 33.27 38.41
N ARG A 297 2.31 33.69 38.08
CA ARG A 297 1.30 32.85 37.42
C ARG A 297 1.67 32.54 35.98
N ASP A 298 2.13 33.53 35.23
CA ASP A 298 2.61 33.33 33.86
C ASP A 298 3.74 32.29 33.85
N ARG A 299 4.67 32.39 34.82
CA ARG A 299 5.74 31.40 34.96
C ARG A 299 5.24 30.01 35.33
N GLN A 300 4.22 29.89 36.19
CA GLN A 300 3.60 28.59 36.49
C GLN A 300 2.98 27.98 35.23
N GLU A 301 2.32 28.78 34.40
CA GLU A 301 1.71 28.33 33.13
C GLU A 301 2.78 27.82 32.15
N ASP A 302 3.88 28.55 31.99
CA ASP A 302 5.03 28.11 31.17
C ASP A 302 5.59 26.77 31.64
N VAL A 303 5.82 26.62 32.96
CA VAL A 303 6.36 25.38 33.54
C VAL A 303 5.39 24.22 33.38
N LEU A 304 4.09 24.44 33.52
CA LEU A 304 3.07 23.42 33.29
C LEU A 304 3.03 22.97 31.83
N ASN A 305 3.16 23.90 30.89
CA ASN A 305 3.25 23.60 29.45
C ASN A 305 4.52 22.80 29.12
N ASP A 306 5.66 23.12 29.73
CA ASP A 306 6.91 22.38 29.57
C ASP A 306 6.80 20.94 30.14
N ILE A 307 6.21 20.77 31.33
CA ILE A 307 5.95 19.45 31.92
C ILE A 307 4.98 18.64 31.04
N ALA A 308 3.92 19.25 30.55
CA ALA A 308 2.95 18.61 29.68
C ALA A 308 3.63 18.11 28.39
N THR A 309 4.56 18.90 27.83
CA THR A 309 5.32 18.53 26.64
C THR A 309 6.30 17.39 26.91
N PHE A 310 7.05 17.41 28.02
CA PHE A 310 7.94 16.28 28.36
C PHE A 310 7.17 15.00 28.67
N ARG A 311 6.00 15.09 29.28
CA ARG A 311 5.12 13.93 29.52
C ARG A 311 4.49 13.44 28.22
N ALA A 312 4.10 14.35 27.34
CA ALA A 312 3.71 14.04 25.97
C ALA A 312 4.84 13.24 25.32
N GLU A 313 6.08 13.74 25.29
CA GLU A 313 7.27 13.06 24.76
C GLU A 313 7.58 11.69 25.41
N LEU A 314 7.32 11.50 26.71
CA LEU A 314 7.46 10.20 27.38
C LEU A 314 6.36 9.20 26.97
N ARG A 315 5.15 9.68 26.70
CA ARG A 315 4.07 8.92 26.03
C ARG A 315 4.26 8.91 24.51
N GLY A 316 5.24 9.68 24.07
CA GLY A 316 5.62 10.25 22.80
C GLY A 316 4.74 11.29 22.09
N GLU A 317 3.59 11.78 22.56
CA GLU A 317 2.63 12.52 21.71
C GLU A 317 3.26 13.56 20.77
N PRO A 318 2.79 13.68 19.51
CA PRO A 318 3.47 14.43 18.47
C PRO A 318 3.29 15.91 18.79
N THR A 319 4.31 16.51 19.39
CA THR A 319 4.23 17.91 19.81
C THR A 319 5.10 18.76 18.89
N GLY A 320 4.45 19.52 18.00
CA GLY A 320 5.08 20.56 17.19
C GLY A 320 5.62 21.76 17.99
N MET A 321 5.72 21.62 19.31
CA MET A 321 6.14 22.63 20.29
C MET A 321 7.48 22.29 20.95
N LEU A 322 8.21 21.28 20.46
CA LEU A 322 9.51 20.87 21.01
C LEU A 322 10.61 21.96 20.90
N ASP A 323 10.45 22.89 19.95
CA ASP A 323 11.38 24.01 19.72
C ASP A 323 11.35 25.09 20.82
N SER A 324 10.31 25.14 21.66
CA SER A 324 10.27 26.01 22.84
C SER A 324 10.85 25.33 24.08
N VAL A 325 10.58 24.04 24.26
CA VAL A 325 11.02 23.23 25.42
C VAL A 325 12.52 22.90 25.38
N SER A 326 13.08 22.75 24.19
CA SER A 326 14.54 22.57 24.01
C SER A 326 15.38 23.72 24.59
N ARG A 327 14.77 24.90 24.81
CA ARG A 327 15.47 26.07 25.37
C ARG A 327 15.48 26.09 26.89
N SER A 328 14.48 25.51 27.56
CA SER A 328 14.37 25.49 29.02
C SER A 328 15.21 24.38 29.66
N VAL A 329 15.47 23.28 28.96
CA VAL A 329 16.31 22.16 29.44
C VAL A 329 17.37 21.76 28.41
N SER A 330 18.50 22.45 28.42
CA SER A 330 19.58 22.32 27.42
C SER A 330 20.19 20.92 27.28
N GLY A 331 20.16 20.07 28.32
CA GLY A 331 20.73 18.71 28.27
C GLY A 331 19.88 17.68 27.54
N VAL A 332 18.58 17.95 27.33
CA VAL A 332 17.63 17.02 26.68
C VAL A 332 17.55 17.31 25.18
N ALA A 333 17.75 18.58 24.79
CA ALA A 333 17.67 19.05 23.41
C ALA A 333 18.62 18.33 22.44
N ASP A 334 19.91 18.23 22.78
CA ASP A 334 20.93 17.65 21.89
C ASP A 334 20.69 16.17 21.62
N LYS A 335 20.20 15.43 22.64
CA LYS A 335 19.91 14.01 22.51
C LYS A 335 18.63 13.77 21.74
N VAL A 336 17.54 14.48 22.02
CA VAL A 336 16.28 14.33 21.26
C VAL A 336 16.49 14.70 19.78
N MET A 337 17.26 15.74 19.47
CA MET A 337 17.65 16.07 18.10
C MET A 337 18.50 14.99 17.43
N SER A 338 19.38 14.31 18.18
CA SER A 338 20.16 13.19 17.65
C SER A 338 19.29 11.98 17.30
N TYR A 339 18.31 11.62 18.14
CA TYR A 339 17.35 10.55 17.84
C TYR A 339 16.48 10.87 16.63
N ARG A 340 15.98 12.11 16.53
CA ARG A 340 15.23 12.58 15.35
C ARG A 340 16.06 12.54 14.06
N ASN A 341 17.35 12.86 14.14
CA ASN A 341 18.26 12.82 12.98
C ASN A 341 18.70 11.40 12.60
N THR A 342 18.67 10.43 13.52
CA THR A 342 18.96 9.01 13.21
C THR A 342 17.85 8.39 12.36
N PHE A 343 16.61 8.84 12.49
CA PHE A 343 15.47 8.47 11.62
C PHE A 343 15.44 9.21 10.26
N LYS A 344 16.57 9.78 9.80
CA LYS A 344 16.61 10.57 8.56
C LYS A 344 15.98 9.83 7.38
N TYR A 345 14.93 10.45 6.88
CA TYR A 345 14.13 10.14 5.69
C TYR A 345 14.95 9.67 4.47
N ASP A 346 16.21 10.11 4.33
CA ASP A 346 17.07 9.77 3.20
C ASP A 346 17.46 8.28 3.12
N ASN A 347 17.72 7.62 4.27
CA ASN A 347 18.09 6.19 4.27
C ASN A 347 16.88 5.30 3.96
N ILE A 348 15.71 5.61 4.53
CA ILE A 348 14.46 4.88 4.31
C ILE A 348 13.96 5.12 2.87
N LYS A 349 14.09 6.35 2.35
CA LYS A 349 13.71 6.69 0.97
C LYS A 349 14.56 5.96 -0.06
N GLY A 350 15.86 5.82 0.17
CA GLY A 350 16.74 5.04 -0.70
C GLY A 350 16.28 3.59 -0.81
N VAL A 351 16.17 2.91 0.34
CA VAL A 351 15.68 1.53 0.42
C VAL A 351 14.29 1.36 -0.22
N MET A 352 13.38 2.31 0.03
CA MET A 352 12.03 2.25 -0.54
C MET A 352 12.02 2.45 -2.06
N THR A 353 12.79 3.40 -2.58
CA THR A 353 12.83 3.69 -4.02
C THR A 353 13.42 2.51 -4.78
N ASP A 354 14.50 1.94 -4.26
CA ASP A 354 15.18 0.79 -4.87
C ASP A 354 14.27 -0.44 -4.85
N ALA A 355 13.62 -0.73 -3.72
CA ALA A 355 12.67 -1.83 -3.61
C ALA A 355 11.47 -1.69 -4.58
N ILE A 356 10.92 -0.48 -4.70
CA ILE A 356 9.83 -0.20 -5.64
C ILE A 356 10.29 -0.40 -7.08
N ASP A 357 11.46 0.12 -7.45
CA ASP A 357 11.99 0.01 -8.80
C ASP A 357 12.27 -1.45 -9.18
N SER A 358 12.91 -2.21 -8.28
CA SER A 358 13.15 -3.65 -8.44
C SER A 358 11.86 -4.44 -8.65
N MET A 359 10.83 -4.17 -7.85
CA MET A 359 9.55 -4.86 -8.00
C MET A 359 8.82 -4.48 -9.28
N ILE A 360 8.79 -3.20 -9.68
CA ILE A 360 8.20 -2.79 -10.98
C ILE A 360 8.91 -3.49 -12.12
N LYS A 361 10.24 -3.47 -12.10
CA LYS A 361 11.10 -4.14 -13.07
C LYS A 361 10.79 -5.64 -13.12
N ALA A 362 10.58 -6.29 -11.97
CA ALA A 362 10.18 -7.70 -11.84
C ALA A 362 8.79 -8.02 -12.38
N VAL A 363 7.77 -7.20 -12.08
CA VAL A 363 6.38 -7.47 -12.46
C VAL A 363 6.24 -7.59 -13.98
N VAL A 364 6.86 -6.67 -14.72
CA VAL A 364 6.68 -6.56 -16.18
C VAL A 364 7.03 -7.86 -16.92
N PRO A 365 8.25 -8.43 -16.81
CA PRO A 365 8.60 -9.67 -17.49
C PRO A 365 7.83 -10.87 -16.94
N PHE A 366 7.48 -10.90 -15.65
CA PHE A 366 6.62 -11.95 -15.11
C PHE A 366 5.22 -11.94 -15.74
N VAL A 367 4.56 -10.79 -15.81
CA VAL A 367 3.24 -10.65 -16.45
C VAL A 367 3.33 -11.01 -17.92
N LEU A 368 4.41 -10.59 -18.59
CA LEU A 368 4.65 -10.92 -20.00
C LEU A 368 4.77 -12.44 -20.19
N LYS A 369 5.61 -13.10 -19.40
CA LYS A 369 5.87 -14.55 -19.43
C LYS A 369 4.63 -15.37 -19.05
N THR A 370 3.88 -14.97 -18.04
CA THR A 370 2.88 -15.85 -17.41
C THR A 370 1.45 -15.60 -17.89
N ILE A 371 1.15 -14.41 -18.42
CA ILE A 371 -0.20 -14.03 -18.85
C ILE A 371 -0.19 -13.62 -20.32
N LEU A 372 0.62 -12.61 -20.68
CA LEU A 372 0.48 -11.94 -21.97
C LEU A 372 0.96 -12.81 -23.15
N LEU A 373 2.12 -13.47 -23.03
CA LEU A 373 2.64 -14.37 -24.05
C LEU A 373 1.76 -15.61 -24.26
N PRO A 374 1.33 -16.36 -23.22
CA PRO A 374 0.40 -17.47 -23.39
C PRO A 374 -0.90 -17.07 -24.09
N LEU A 375 -1.49 -15.92 -23.73
CA LEU A 375 -2.69 -15.40 -24.38
C LEU A 375 -2.44 -14.99 -25.83
N LEU A 376 -1.29 -14.37 -26.11
CA LEU A 376 -0.88 -14.00 -27.47
C LEU A 376 -0.70 -15.23 -28.35
N PHE A 377 -0.05 -16.28 -27.86
CA PHE A 377 0.12 -17.53 -28.60
C PHE A 377 -1.20 -18.28 -28.77
N LEU A 378 -2.08 -18.26 -27.76
CA LEU A 378 -3.43 -18.80 -27.87
C LEU A 378 -4.24 -18.06 -28.93
N PHE A 379 -4.15 -16.72 -28.98
CA PHE A 379 -4.81 -15.90 -29.99
C PHE A 379 -4.26 -16.18 -31.39
N LEU A 380 -2.94 -16.23 -31.56
CA LEU A 380 -2.28 -16.55 -32.83
C LEU A 380 -2.68 -17.94 -33.31
N PHE A 381 -2.66 -18.94 -32.42
CA PHE A 381 -3.11 -20.28 -32.75
C PHE A 381 -4.59 -20.29 -33.13
N SER A 382 -5.46 -19.59 -32.40
CA SER A 382 -6.88 -19.50 -32.73
C SER A 382 -7.10 -18.92 -34.12
N LYS A 383 -6.32 -17.90 -34.50
CA LYS A 383 -6.38 -17.30 -35.85
C LYS A 383 -5.95 -18.29 -36.93
N ILE A 384 -4.86 -19.04 -36.70
CA ILE A 384 -4.39 -20.09 -37.61
C ILE A 384 -5.42 -21.22 -37.71
N PHE A 385 -5.97 -21.66 -36.58
CA PHE A 385 -6.97 -22.71 -36.51
C PHE A 385 -8.26 -22.30 -37.25
N LYS A 386 -8.76 -21.08 -37.02
CA LYS A 386 -9.92 -20.54 -37.75
C LYS A 386 -9.67 -20.46 -39.25
N PHE A 387 -8.48 -20.01 -39.66
CA PHE A 387 -8.10 -19.97 -41.07
C PHE A 387 -8.08 -21.36 -41.71
N ILE A 388 -7.64 -22.39 -40.96
CA ILE A 388 -7.62 -23.78 -41.44
C ILE A 388 -9.03 -24.40 -41.47
N TRP A 389 -9.91 -24.08 -40.50
CA TRP A 389 -11.24 -24.68 -40.37
C TRP A 389 -12.39 -23.92 -41.02
N ASN A 390 -12.17 -22.67 -41.45
CA ASN A 390 -13.18 -21.74 -41.97
C ASN A 390 -14.49 -21.74 -41.14
N ILE A 391 -14.37 -21.77 -39.80
CA ILE A 391 -15.51 -21.65 -38.89
C ILE A 391 -15.84 -20.16 -38.74
N ASP A 392 -16.83 -19.68 -39.48
CA ASP A 392 -17.50 -18.41 -39.22
C ASP A 392 -18.32 -18.53 -37.93
N LEU A 393 -17.67 -18.34 -36.78
CA LEU A 393 -18.37 -18.06 -35.53
C LEU A 393 -18.81 -16.59 -35.52
N ASN A 394 -19.68 -16.23 -36.46
CA ASN A 394 -20.39 -14.96 -36.40
C ASN A 394 -21.59 -15.14 -35.46
N LEU A 395 -21.34 -15.05 -34.15
CA LEU A 395 -22.38 -14.90 -33.13
C LEU A 395 -22.92 -13.46 -33.19
N SER A 396 -23.46 -13.08 -34.34
CA SER A 396 -24.36 -11.93 -34.40
C SER A 396 -25.72 -12.44 -33.90
N PRO A 397 -26.27 -11.91 -32.79
CA PRO A 397 -27.63 -12.23 -32.41
C PRO A 397 -28.54 -11.70 -33.53
N GLN A 398 -29.14 -12.59 -34.30
CA GLN A 398 -30.26 -12.22 -35.16
C GLN A 398 -31.36 -11.67 -34.24
N ARG A 399 -31.45 -10.33 -34.15
CA ARG A 399 -32.71 -9.69 -33.78
C ARG A 399 -33.71 -10.06 -34.86
N SER A 400 -34.60 -10.98 -34.54
CA SER A 400 -35.81 -11.18 -35.32
C SER A 400 -36.56 -9.84 -35.37
N LYS A 401 -36.53 -9.18 -36.53
CA LYS A 401 -37.52 -8.16 -36.83
C LYS A 401 -38.84 -8.90 -36.97
N ARG A 402 -39.69 -8.75 -35.96
CA ARG A 402 -41.11 -9.07 -36.04
C ARG A 402 -41.69 -8.40 -37.29
N SER A 403 -42.33 -9.22 -38.10
CA SER A 403 -43.28 -8.82 -39.13
C SER A 403 -44.50 -8.24 -38.41
N ASP A 404 -44.55 -6.92 -38.28
CA ASP A 404 -45.81 -6.21 -38.05
C ASP A 404 -46.13 -5.40 -39.30
N GLY A 405 -47.42 -5.39 -39.63
CA GLY A 405 -47.97 -5.17 -40.95
C GLY A 405 -47.80 -3.77 -41.52
N GLU A 406 -47.92 -3.68 -42.84
CA GLU A 406 -49.06 -3.02 -43.46
C GLU A 406 -49.01 -3.26 -44.97
N LYS A 407 -50.13 -3.73 -45.50
CA LYS A 407 -50.43 -3.75 -46.92
C LYS A 407 -51.47 -2.66 -47.13
N PRO A 408 -51.27 -1.72 -48.05
CA PRO A 408 -52.39 -1.17 -48.79
C PRO A 408 -52.25 -1.41 -50.29
N LEU A 409 -53.42 -1.37 -50.94
CA LEU A 409 -53.75 -1.85 -52.28
C LEU A 409 -53.07 -1.08 -53.43
N PRO A 410 -52.98 -1.66 -54.64
CA PRO A 410 -52.61 -0.91 -55.83
C PRO A 410 -53.78 -0.04 -56.30
N GLU A 411 -53.50 1.26 -56.39
CA GLU A 411 -54.37 2.28 -56.98
C GLU A 411 -54.41 2.07 -58.50
N GLN A 412 -55.62 1.90 -59.03
CA GLN A 412 -55.89 1.80 -60.47
C GLN A 412 -55.82 3.19 -61.08
N GLU A 413 -55.09 3.34 -62.18
CA GLU A 413 -55.32 4.43 -63.14
C GLU A 413 -55.76 3.87 -64.50
N PRO A 414 -56.68 4.57 -65.21
CA PRO A 414 -57.35 4.07 -66.41
C PRO A 414 -56.54 4.41 -67.67
N SER A 415 -56.43 3.46 -68.60
CA SER A 415 -55.98 3.73 -69.96
C SER A 415 -57.12 3.47 -70.94
N ASN A 416 -57.79 4.56 -71.32
CA ASN A 416 -58.59 4.64 -72.54
C ASN A 416 -57.66 4.62 -73.76
N ALA A 417 -57.82 3.62 -74.63
CA ALA A 417 -57.69 3.71 -76.10
C ALA A 417 -58.18 2.40 -76.72
#